data_AF-A0A924YD74-F1
#
_entry.id   AF-A0A924YD74-F1
#
_cell.length_a   1.000
_cell.length_b   1.000
_cell.length_c   1.000
_cell.angle_alpha   90.00
_cell.angle_beta   90.00
_cell.angle_gamma   90.00
#
_symmetry.space_group_name_H-M   'P 1'
#
loop_
_entity.id
_entity.type
_entity.pdbx_description
1 polymer ?
#
loop_
_entity_poly.entity_id
_entity_poly.type
_entity_poly.pdbx_seq_one_letter_code
_entity_poly.pdbx_strand_id
1 'polypeptide(L)'
;QPVQGYPIKTDSSNFESMVAGRGGVIYHDGAYDFNSPEVIATFEFYKDLYDSGCAYIPDSQFGNTDDLALGVNPMALGSSAGAPFIAIGFDEAGIEADWSLTTTPSTEGNQALQVYVPSIIMLQGTPEQNLAAWLFLKFFAQAEQQVEWTTATQYFPIRYSASEQLADFEAANPNFGAVNSLISNPDLNIYTAPNISSYNAVRTLVGEALANVTVNGMSVEDAVATLQEGADQALADSM
;
A
#
# COMPACT_ATOMS: atom_id res chain seq x y z
N GLN A 1 9.20 -14.42 21.62
CA GLN A 1 10.21 -14.68 20.56
C GLN A 1 11.23 -13.55 20.58
N PRO A 2 12.44 -13.67 20.02
CA PRO A 2 13.30 -12.48 19.88
C PRO A 2 12.57 -11.43 19.04
N VAL A 3 12.72 -10.15 19.40
CA VAL A 3 12.20 -9.05 18.58
C VAL A 3 12.87 -9.14 17.21
N GLN A 4 12.05 -9.28 16.19
CA GLN A 4 12.43 -9.23 14.78
C GLN A 4 12.47 -7.77 14.34
N GLY A 5 13.37 -7.45 13.41
CA GLY A 5 13.53 -6.10 12.91
C GLY A 5 12.44 -5.72 11.90
N TYR A 6 12.83 -5.24 10.73
CA TYR A 6 11.90 -4.78 9.71
C TYR A 6 11.19 -5.95 8.98
N PRO A 7 9.84 -6.01 8.95
CA PRO A 7 9.12 -7.03 8.19
C PRO A 7 9.03 -6.66 6.71
N ILE A 8 9.91 -7.25 5.89
CA ILE A 8 9.89 -7.08 4.43
C ILE A 8 8.71 -7.86 3.86
N LYS A 9 7.68 -7.15 3.43
CA LYS A 9 6.65 -7.72 2.56
C LYS A 9 7.14 -7.65 1.12
N THR A 10 7.23 -8.82 0.46
CA THR A 10 7.60 -8.94 -0.95
C THR A 10 6.41 -8.58 -1.84
N ASP A 11 5.98 -7.32 -1.78
CA ASP A 11 4.88 -6.79 -2.59
C ASP A 11 5.19 -5.39 -3.12
N SER A 12 4.57 -5.07 -4.25
CA SER A 12 4.80 -3.81 -4.97
C SER A 12 4.39 -2.56 -4.19
N SER A 13 3.36 -2.64 -3.32
CA SER A 13 2.83 -1.43 -2.66
C SER A 13 3.76 -0.96 -1.56
N ASN A 14 4.23 -1.88 -0.71
CA ASN A 14 5.22 -1.53 0.31
C ASN A 14 6.55 -1.09 -0.31
N PHE A 15 6.95 -1.71 -1.42
CA PHE A 15 8.13 -1.29 -2.18
C PHE A 15 7.99 0.13 -2.73
N GLU A 16 6.92 0.40 -3.48
CA GLU A 16 6.66 1.72 -4.06
C GLU A 16 6.50 2.80 -3.00
N SER A 17 5.93 2.49 -1.83
CA SER A 17 5.86 3.43 -0.71
C SER A 17 7.25 3.83 -0.20
N MET A 18 8.22 2.90 -0.16
CA MET A 18 9.61 3.23 0.18
C MET A 18 10.30 4.02 -0.91
N VAL A 19 10.06 3.71 -2.19
CA VAL A 19 10.58 4.47 -3.33
C VAL A 19 10.05 5.91 -3.30
N ALA A 20 8.75 6.08 -3.09
CA ALA A 20 8.12 7.39 -2.92
C ALA A 20 8.67 8.13 -1.69
N GLY A 21 8.91 7.40 -0.59
CA GLY A 21 9.58 7.91 0.61
C GLY A 21 11.01 8.40 0.37
N ARG A 22 11.60 8.09 -0.78
CA ARG A 22 12.91 8.59 -1.23
C ARG A 22 12.80 9.68 -2.30
N GLY A 23 11.58 10.08 -2.68
CA GLY A 23 11.31 11.05 -3.74
C GLY A 23 11.23 10.43 -5.14
N GLY A 24 11.24 9.09 -5.24
CA GLY A 24 11.23 8.36 -6.51
C GLY A 24 9.84 7.96 -6.98
N VAL A 25 9.78 7.50 -8.23
CA VAL A 25 8.61 6.85 -8.84
C VAL A 25 9.08 5.66 -9.68
N ILE A 26 8.24 4.65 -9.87
CA ILE A 26 8.59 3.48 -10.71
C ILE A 26 8.09 3.62 -12.16
N TYR A 27 7.29 4.66 -12.46
CA TYR A 27 6.68 4.87 -13.76
C TYR A 27 6.49 6.37 -14.02
N HIS A 28 6.99 6.83 -15.15
CA HIS A 28 6.82 8.20 -15.62
C HIS A 28 6.99 8.24 -17.14
N ASP A 29 6.47 9.30 -17.77
CA ASP A 29 6.63 9.54 -19.22
C ASP A 29 6.26 8.35 -20.14
N GLY A 30 5.33 7.51 -19.68
CA GLY A 30 4.85 6.36 -20.43
C GLY A 30 5.67 5.08 -20.27
N ALA A 31 6.72 5.06 -19.44
CA ALA A 31 7.62 3.92 -19.25
C ALA A 31 7.86 3.60 -17.77
N TYR A 32 8.21 2.34 -17.49
CA TYR A 32 8.71 1.95 -16.17
C TYR A 32 10.18 2.37 -16.03
N ASP A 33 10.55 2.84 -14.84
CA ASP A 33 11.94 3.17 -14.49
C ASP A 33 12.34 2.53 -13.16
N PHE A 34 12.86 1.31 -13.26
CA PHE A 34 13.45 0.59 -12.14
C PHE A 34 14.96 0.83 -12.01
N ASN A 35 15.58 1.59 -12.93
CA ASN A 35 17.01 1.90 -12.86
C ASN A 35 17.29 3.23 -12.14
N SER A 36 16.25 3.92 -11.68
CA SER A 36 16.40 5.16 -10.92
C SER A 36 17.19 4.95 -9.61
N PRO A 37 17.97 5.95 -9.17
CA PRO A 37 18.71 5.87 -7.91
C PRO A 37 17.83 5.55 -6.69
N GLU A 38 16.59 6.05 -6.65
CA GLU A 38 15.65 5.85 -5.54
C GLU A 38 15.14 4.40 -5.48
N VAL A 39 14.93 3.77 -6.65
CA VAL A 39 14.59 2.35 -6.76
C VAL A 39 15.75 1.48 -6.31
N ILE A 40 16.95 1.72 -6.86
CA ILE A 40 18.17 0.95 -6.50
C ILE A 40 18.44 1.06 -5.01
N ALA A 41 18.40 2.27 -4.44
CA ALA A 41 18.60 2.50 -3.01
C ALA A 41 17.54 1.79 -2.12
N THR A 42 16.33 1.56 -2.64
CA THR A 42 15.30 0.80 -1.93
C THR A 42 15.61 -0.69 -1.90
N PHE A 43 16.07 -1.26 -3.02
CA PHE A 43 16.54 -2.65 -3.07
C PHE A 43 17.78 -2.88 -2.21
N GLU A 44 18.76 -1.98 -2.27
CA GLU A 44 19.96 -2.01 -1.43
C GLU A 44 19.60 -1.94 0.04
N PHE A 45 18.69 -1.04 0.44
CA PHE A 45 18.22 -0.94 1.81
C PHE A 45 17.59 -2.25 2.33
N TYR A 46 16.73 -2.89 1.54
CA TYR A 46 16.13 -4.16 1.92
C TYR A 46 17.15 -5.30 1.97
N LYS A 47 18.07 -5.34 1.01
CA LYS A 47 19.16 -6.31 0.99
C LYS A 47 20.06 -6.17 2.22
N ASP A 48 20.51 -4.96 2.54
CA ASP A 48 21.38 -4.69 3.67
C ASP A 48 20.72 -5.04 5.01
N LEU A 49 19.44 -4.70 5.18
CA LEU A 49 18.69 -5.08 6.38
C LEU A 49 18.55 -6.60 6.50
N TYR A 50 18.28 -7.29 5.40
CA TYR A 50 18.13 -8.74 5.41
C TYR A 50 19.48 -9.44 5.68
N ASP A 51 20.54 -9.05 4.99
CA ASP A 51 21.89 -9.61 5.13
C ASP A 51 22.48 -9.35 6.53
N SER A 52 22.11 -8.24 7.19
CA SER A 52 22.51 -7.93 8.57
C SER A 52 21.64 -8.60 9.64
N GLY A 53 20.57 -9.32 9.26
CA GLY A 53 19.61 -9.91 10.20
C GLY A 53 18.72 -8.88 10.89
N CYS A 54 18.68 -7.64 10.40
CA CYS A 54 17.82 -6.57 10.87
C CYS A 54 16.45 -6.53 10.17
N ALA A 55 16.21 -7.43 9.21
CA ALA A 55 14.92 -7.64 8.58
C ALA A 55 14.62 -9.12 8.40
N TYR A 56 13.36 -9.42 8.16
CA TYR A 56 12.85 -10.76 7.88
C TYR A 56 11.70 -10.68 6.89
N ILE A 57 11.32 -11.82 6.31
CA ILE A 57 10.11 -11.93 5.50
C ILE A 57 9.07 -12.69 6.34
N PRO A 58 7.88 -12.11 6.59
CA PRO A 58 6.81 -12.80 7.29
C PRO A 58 6.45 -14.12 6.61
N ASP A 59 6.15 -15.14 7.41
CA ASP A 59 5.93 -16.52 6.95
C ASP A 59 4.53 -16.77 6.36
N SER A 60 3.65 -15.78 6.48
CA SER A 60 2.24 -15.88 6.17
C SER A 60 1.67 -14.56 5.64
N GLN A 61 0.54 -14.66 4.97
CA GLN A 61 -0.25 -13.49 4.60
C GLN A 61 -0.70 -12.79 5.89
N PHE A 62 -0.34 -11.51 6.05
CA PHE A 62 -0.57 -10.70 7.28
C PHE A 62 0.32 -11.05 8.48
N GLY A 63 1.34 -11.91 8.32
CA GLY A 63 2.25 -12.24 9.41
C GLY A 63 2.93 -11.02 10.03
N ASN A 64 3.20 -9.95 9.26
CA ASN A 64 3.77 -8.72 9.81
C ASN A 64 2.85 -7.99 10.80
N THR A 65 1.53 -8.03 10.62
CA THR A 65 0.58 -7.42 11.55
C THR A 65 0.33 -8.31 12.76
N ASP A 66 0.36 -9.63 12.56
CA ASP A 66 0.27 -10.61 13.66
C ASP A 66 1.51 -10.50 14.56
N ASP A 67 2.70 -10.41 13.96
CA ASP A 67 3.97 -10.19 14.66
C ASP A 67 3.98 -8.86 15.41
N LEU A 68 3.40 -7.80 14.84
CA LEU A 68 3.24 -6.52 15.53
C LEU A 68 2.34 -6.67 16.76
N ALA A 69 1.18 -7.31 16.58
CA ALA A 69 0.22 -7.55 17.65
C ALA A 69 0.84 -8.38 18.79
N LEU A 70 1.75 -9.30 18.48
CA LEU A 70 2.50 -10.12 19.44
C LEU A 70 3.73 -9.42 20.04
N GLY A 71 4.03 -8.18 19.65
CA GLY A 71 5.21 -7.43 20.08
C GLY A 71 6.52 -8.00 19.56
N VAL A 72 6.48 -8.78 18.47
CA VAL A 72 7.63 -9.42 17.83
C VAL A 72 8.29 -8.49 16.83
N ASN A 73 7.57 -7.55 16.21
CA ASN A 73 8.17 -6.47 15.41
C ASN A 73 7.69 -5.08 15.90
N PRO A 74 8.41 -3.99 15.59
CA PRO A 74 8.04 -2.65 16.05
C PRO A 74 7.13 -1.89 15.07
N MET A 75 6.86 -2.43 13.88
CA MET A 75 6.11 -1.75 12.82
C MET A 75 5.47 -2.75 11.86
N ALA A 76 4.36 -2.35 11.25
CA ALA A 76 3.74 -3.09 10.16
C ALA A 76 3.30 -2.13 9.05
N LEU A 77 3.86 -2.29 7.85
CA LEU A 77 3.40 -1.57 6.66
C LEU A 77 2.22 -2.32 6.02
N GLY A 78 1.13 -1.61 5.74
CA GLY A 78 -0.05 -2.17 5.10
C GLY A 78 -1.14 -1.14 4.85
N SER A 79 -2.30 -1.62 4.41
CA SER A 79 -3.48 -0.78 4.23
C SER A 79 -3.98 -0.23 5.57
N SER A 80 -4.42 1.03 5.59
CA SER A 80 -5.10 1.64 6.73
C SER A 80 -6.37 0.88 7.14
N ALA A 81 -7.03 0.19 6.19
CA ALA A 81 -8.17 -0.69 6.49
C ALA A 81 -7.78 -1.89 7.38
N GLY A 82 -6.47 -2.17 7.54
CA GLY A 82 -5.93 -3.18 8.45
C GLY A 82 -5.88 -2.73 9.92
N ALA A 83 -5.96 -1.43 10.20
CA ALA A 83 -5.79 -0.89 11.56
C ALA A 83 -6.76 -1.48 12.61
N PRO A 84 -8.04 -1.73 12.32
CA PRO A 84 -8.94 -2.39 13.27
C PRO A 84 -8.50 -3.81 13.62
N PHE A 85 -7.93 -4.55 12.66
CA PHE A 85 -7.45 -5.91 12.90
C PHE A 85 -6.18 -5.93 13.75
N ILE A 86 -5.31 -4.93 13.61
CA ILE A 86 -4.15 -4.75 14.50
C ILE A 86 -4.61 -4.48 15.94
N ALA A 87 -5.60 -3.60 16.12
CA ALA A 87 -6.17 -3.32 17.44
C ALA A 87 -6.78 -4.58 18.10
N ILE A 88 -7.57 -5.34 17.34
CA ILE A 88 -8.12 -6.63 17.79
C ILE A 88 -6.99 -7.60 18.14
N GLY A 89 -5.92 -7.66 17.34
CA GLY A 89 -4.76 -8.51 17.61
C GLY A 89 -4.08 -8.18 18.94
N PHE A 90 -3.89 -6.89 19.26
CA PHE A 90 -3.35 -6.46 20.56
C PHE A 90 -4.26 -6.89 21.72
N ASP A 91 -5.58 -6.68 21.59
CA ASP A 91 -6.56 -7.07 22.60
C ASP A 91 -6.55 -8.61 22.84
N GLU A 92 -6.55 -9.40 21.77
CA GLU A 92 -6.51 -10.86 21.83
C GLU A 92 -5.20 -11.40 22.41
N ALA A 93 -4.08 -10.73 22.12
CA ALA A 93 -2.78 -11.05 22.70
C ALA A 93 -2.62 -10.57 24.15
N GLY A 94 -3.56 -9.76 24.67
CA GLY A 94 -3.47 -9.14 25.98
C GLY A 94 -2.31 -8.15 26.10
N ILE A 95 -1.93 -7.50 25.00
CA ILE A 95 -0.85 -6.51 24.93
C ILE A 95 -1.45 -5.11 24.92
N GLU A 96 -1.12 -4.31 25.94
CA GLU A 96 -1.36 -2.86 25.91
C GLU A 96 -0.24 -2.20 25.09
N ALA A 97 -0.54 -1.83 23.85
CA ALA A 97 0.40 -1.16 22.95
C ALA A 97 0.09 0.33 22.81
N ASP A 98 1.13 1.16 22.89
CA ASP A 98 1.09 2.55 22.41
C ASP A 98 1.57 2.57 20.96
N TRP A 99 0.66 2.78 20.02
CA TRP A 99 0.93 2.72 18.59
C TRP A 99 0.20 3.81 17.82
N SER A 100 0.73 4.16 16.66
CA SER A 100 0.19 5.22 15.81
C SER A 100 0.29 4.87 14.34
N LEU A 101 -0.63 5.41 13.54
CA LEU A 101 -0.55 5.35 12.08
C LEU A 101 0.25 6.55 11.56
N THR A 102 1.18 6.28 10.64
CA THR A 102 2.05 7.27 10.02
C THR A 102 2.44 6.83 8.61
N THR A 103 3.15 7.69 7.87
CA THR A 103 3.69 7.35 6.55
C THR A 103 4.80 6.31 6.66
N THR A 104 5.06 5.63 5.54
CA THR A 104 6.28 4.83 5.36
C THR A 104 7.53 5.66 5.68
N PRO A 105 8.59 5.05 6.25
CA PRO A 105 9.86 5.75 6.48
C PRO A 105 10.36 6.45 5.21
N SER A 106 10.85 7.67 5.37
CA SER A 106 11.22 8.56 4.25
C SER A 106 12.50 9.32 4.53
N THR A 107 13.15 9.77 3.45
CA THR A 107 14.24 10.74 3.53
C THR A 107 13.68 12.14 3.77
N GLU A 108 14.53 13.05 4.25
CA GLU A 108 14.13 14.42 4.56
C GLU A 108 13.45 15.09 3.34
N GLY A 109 12.26 15.65 3.56
CA GLY A 109 11.45 16.31 2.52
C GLY A 109 10.64 15.39 1.62
N ASN A 110 10.73 14.07 1.78
CA ASN A 110 10.07 13.08 0.90
C ASN A 110 9.00 12.25 1.61
N GLN A 111 8.37 12.77 2.66
CA GLN A 111 7.25 12.07 3.28
C GLN A 111 6.14 11.86 2.25
N ALA A 112 5.77 10.59 2.04
CA ALA A 112 4.80 10.21 1.03
C ALA A 112 3.74 9.29 1.62
N LEU A 113 2.51 9.47 1.14
CA LEU A 113 1.39 8.58 1.42
C LEU A 113 0.96 7.94 0.10
N GLN A 114 1.12 6.62 0.00
CA GLN A 114 0.55 5.88 -1.11
C GLN A 114 -0.96 5.78 -0.93
N VAL A 115 -1.71 6.27 -1.91
CA VAL A 115 -3.16 6.18 -1.92
C VAL A 115 -3.59 5.16 -2.97
N TYR A 116 -4.40 4.20 -2.55
CA TYR A 116 -5.02 3.22 -3.41
C TYR A 116 -6.54 3.31 -3.26
N VAL A 117 -7.23 3.39 -4.39
CA VAL A 117 -8.69 3.41 -4.43
C VAL A 117 -9.18 2.23 -5.26
N PRO A 118 -9.88 1.25 -4.67
CA PRO A 118 -10.52 0.20 -5.45
C PRO A 118 -11.55 0.84 -6.39
N SER A 119 -11.50 0.44 -7.66
CA SER A 119 -12.42 0.96 -8.68
C SER A 119 -13.60 0.03 -8.88
N ILE A 120 -14.80 0.60 -9.02
CA ILE A 120 -15.97 -0.10 -9.54
C ILE A 120 -16.07 0.19 -11.03
N ILE A 121 -15.96 -0.85 -11.86
CA ILE A 121 -15.99 -0.73 -13.32
C ILE A 121 -17.33 -1.21 -13.89
N MET A 122 -17.84 -0.49 -14.89
CA MET A 122 -18.97 -0.94 -15.68
C MET A 122 -18.44 -1.64 -16.94
N LEU A 123 -18.74 -2.93 -17.07
CA LEU A 123 -18.39 -3.71 -18.26
C LEU A 123 -19.38 -3.42 -19.39
N GLN A 124 -18.96 -3.67 -20.64
CA GLN A 124 -19.84 -3.56 -21.78
C GLN A 124 -20.96 -4.62 -21.71
N GLY A 125 -22.21 -4.17 -21.67
CA GLY A 125 -23.40 -5.02 -21.78
C GLY A 125 -24.44 -4.47 -22.76
N THR A 126 -25.66 -5.02 -22.71
CA THR A 126 -26.81 -4.46 -23.44
C THR A 126 -27.16 -3.07 -22.92
N PRO A 127 -27.91 -2.24 -23.68
CA PRO A 127 -28.37 -0.93 -23.20
C PRO A 127 -29.08 -1.00 -21.84
N GLU A 128 -29.89 -2.03 -21.60
CA GLU A 128 -30.63 -2.23 -20.36
C GLU A 128 -29.68 -2.59 -19.20
N GLN A 129 -28.68 -3.44 -19.44
CA GLN A 129 -27.66 -3.78 -18.44
C GLN A 129 -26.81 -2.57 -18.06
N ASN A 130 -26.37 -1.79 -19.05
CA ASN A 130 -25.59 -0.58 -18.82
C ASN A 130 -26.41 0.47 -18.07
N LEU A 131 -27.71 0.61 -18.38
CA LEU A 131 -28.62 1.49 -17.63
C LEU A 131 -28.77 1.05 -16.17
N ALA A 132 -28.97 -0.26 -15.93
CA ALA A 132 -29.08 -0.80 -14.57
C ALA A 132 -27.79 -0.59 -13.76
N ALA A 133 -26.62 -0.88 -14.37
CA ALA A 133 -25.33 -0.64 -13.75
C ALA A 133 -25.11 0.85 -13.42
N TRP A 134 -25.47 1.75 -14.35
CA TRP A 134 -25.39 3.19 -14.11
C TRP A 134 -26.30 3.67 -12.98
N LEU A 135 -27.53 3.14 -12.90
CA LEU A 135 -28.45 3.47 -11.80
C LEU A 135 -27.92 2.99 -10.45
N PHE A 136 -27.32 1.80 -10.40
CA PHE A 136 -26.65 1.31 -9.19
C PHE A 136 -25.47 2.21 -8.80
N LEU A 137 -24.58 2.55 -9.74
CA LEU A 137 -23.44 3.43 -9.46
C LEU A 137 -23.90 4.80 -8.94
N LYS A 138 -24.96 5.36 -9.52
CA LYS A 138 -25.55 6.62 -9.03
C LYS A 138 -26.10 6.50 -7.62
N PHE A 139 -26.80 5.41 -7.31
CA PHE A 139 -27.31 5.12 -5.96
C PHE A 139 -26.16 4.94 -4.97
N PHE A 140 -25.20 4.07 -5.28
CA PHE A 140 -24.06 3.78 -4.43
C PHE A 140 -23.21 5.02 -4.13
N ALA A 141 -23.10 5.92 -5.11
CA ALA A 141 -22.39 7.18 -4.92
C ALA A 141 -23.16 8.19 -4.05
N GLN A 142 -24.43 7.99 -3.67
CA GLN A 142 -25.16 8.95 -2.82
C GLN A 142 -24.49 9.10 -1.44
N ALA A 143 -24.64 10.28 -0.83
CA ALA A 143 -23.95 10.59 0.43
C ALA A 143 -24.28 9.57 1.54
N GLU A 144 -25.57 9.24 1.71
CA GLU A 144 -26.05 8.26 2.70
C GLU A 144 -25.43 6.87 2.48
N GLN A 145 -25.33 6.43 1.22
CA GLN A 145 -24.74 5.14 0.87
C GLN A 145 -23.23 5.11 1.09
N GLN A 146 -22.55 6.24 0.85
CA GLN A 146 -21.13 6.38 1.14
C GLN A 146 -20.86 6.43 2.66
N VAL A 147 -21.73 7.06 3.46
CA VAL A 147 -21.63 7.01 4.93
C VAL A 147 -21.80 5.57 5.42
N GLU A 148 -22.81 4.84 4.93
CA GLU A 148 -23.01 3.43 5.29
C GLU A 148 -21.80 2.58 4.88
N TRP A 149 -21.29 2.75 3.67
CA TRP A 149 -20.10 2.06 3.18
C TRP A 149 -18.87 2.35 4.05
N THR A 150 -18.59 3.62 4.34
CA THR A 150 -17.42 4.02 5.14
C THR A 150 -17.52 3.51 6.57
N THR A 151 -18.70 3.62 7.20
CA THR A 151 -18.89 3.14 8.58
C THR A 151 -18.76 1.62 8.68
N ALA A 152 -19.19 0.87 7.65
CA ALA A 152 -19.08 -0.58 7.62
C ALA A 152 -17.67 -1.09 7.29
N THR A 153 -16.90 -0.37 6.46
CA THR A 153 -15.67 -0.90 5.86
C THR A 153 -14.40 -0.12 6.22
N GLN A 154 -14.57 1.08 6.76
CA GLN A 154 -13.51 2.09 6.97
C GLN A 154 -12.81 2.57 5.69
N TYR A 155 -13.35 2.26 4.50
CA TYR A 155 -12.92 2.92 3.27
C TYR A 155 -13.43 4.36 3.23
N PHE A 156 -12.60 5.26 2.70
CA PHE A 156 -12.93 6.68 2.60
C PHE A 156 -14.05 6.92 1.57
N PRO A 157 -14.98 7.83 1.86
CA PRO A 157 -16.08 8.13 0.95
C PRO A 157 -15.59 8.92 -0.26
N ILE A 158 -16.26 8.77 -1.40
CA ILE A 158 -15.92 9.51 -2.63
C ILE A 158 -16.61 10.89 -2.73
N ARG A 159 -17.24 11.36 -1.65
CA ARG A 159 -17.96 12.65 -1.59
C ARG A 159 -17.67 13.43 -0.33
N TYR A 160 -17.36 14.71 -0.49
CA TYR A 160 -17.28 15.65 0.64
C TYR A 160 -18.56 15.69 1.48
N SER A 161 -19.73 15.66 0.83
CA SER A 161 -21.03 15.65 1.54
C SER A 161 -21.25 14.42 2.42
N ALA A 162 -20.52 13.32 2.18
CA ALA A 162 -20.51 12.14 3.05
C ALA A 162 -19.47 12.32 4.17
N SER A 163 -18.28 12.83 3.85
CA SER A 163 -17.25 13.18 4.85
C SER A 163 -17.78 14.10 5.94
N GLU A 164 -18.58 15.11 5.58
CA GLU A 164 -19.22 16.04 6.53
C GLU A 164 -20.16 15.35 7.54
N GLN A 165 -20.66 14.15 7.22
CA GLN A 165 -21.56 13.36 8.06
C GLN A 165 -20.82 12.32 8.92
N LEU A 166 -19.49 12.19 8.77
CA LEU A 166 -18.69 11.18 9.45
C LEU A 166 -17.97 11.68 10.71
N ALA A 167 -18.22 12.92 11.15
CA ALA A 167 -17.52 13.51 12.30
C ALA A 167 -17.64 12.68 13.59
N ASP A 168 -18.85 12.19 13.91
CA ASP A 168 -19.07 11.33 15.08
C ASP A 168 -18.40 9.97 14.93
N PHE A 169 -18.41 9.42 13.71
CA PHE A 169 -17.72 8.16 13.40
C PHE A 169 -16.21 8.31 13.56
N GLU A 170 -15.63 9.39 13.06
CA GLU A 170 -14.20 9.70 13.18
C GLU A 170 -13.79 9.88 14.64
N ALA A 171 -14.60 10.59 15.44
CA ALA A 171 -14.36 10.74 16.87
C ALA A 171 -14.40 9.41 17.64
N ALA A 172 -15.24 8.47 17.22
CA ALA A 172 -15.33 7.12 17.80
C ALA A 172 -14.25 6.15 17.27
N ASN A 173 -13.62 6.46 16.14
CA ASN A 173 -12.63 5.60 15.47
C ASN A 173 -11.32 6.38 15.27
N PRO A 174 -10.48 6.52 16.31
CA PRO A 174 -9.30 7.37 16.28
C PRO A 174 -8.29 7.00 15.17
N ASN A 175 -8.18 5.71 14.83
CA ASN A 175 -7.36 5.25 13.72
C ASN A 175 -7.86 5.75 12.36
N PHE A 176 -9.18 5.81 12.16
CA PHE A 176 -9.76 6.38 10.94
C PHE A 176 -9.45 7.88 10.85
N GLY A 177 -9.60 8.62 11.95
CA GLY A 177 -9.26 10.04 12.01
C GLY A 177 -7.78 10.34 11.83
N ALA A 178 -6.89 9.49 12.33
CA ALA A 178 -5.45 9.60 12.08
C ALA A 178 -5.14 9.49 10.58
N VAL A 179 -5.75 8.53 9.88
CA VAL A 179 -5.55 8.35 8.43
C VAL A 179 -6.19 9.49 7.65
N ASN A 180 -7.37 9.97 8.05
CA ASN A 180 -8.01 11.13 7.45
C ASN A 180 -7.13 12.39 7.55
N SER A 181 -6.47 12.56 8.70
CA SER A 181 -5.51 13.64 8.94
C SER A 181 -4.27 13.52 8.05
N LEU A 182 -3.74 12.30 7.85
CA LEU A 182 -2.63 12.05 6.92
C LEU A 182 -3.03 12.37 5.47
N ILE A 183 -4.18 11.87 5.00
CA ILE A 183 -4.66 12.10 3.64
C ILE A 183 -4.88 13.59 3.37
N SER A 184 -5.34 14.34 4.37
CA SER A 184 -5.63 15.77 4.25
C SER A 184 -4.41 16.68 4.49
N ASN A 185 -3.24 16.12 4.81
CA ASN A 185 -2.04 16.90 5.10
C ASN A 185 -1.39 17.41 3.80
N PRO A 186 -1.35 18.74 3.56
CA PRO A 186 -0.75 19.31 2.35
C PRO A 186 0.77 19.16 2.26
N ASP A 187 1.44 18.84 3.37
CA ASP A 187 2.89 18.65 3.41
C ASP A 187 3.32 17.23 2.98
N LEU A 188 2.37 16.31 2.79
CA LEU A 188 2.64 14.94 2.34
C LEU A 188 2.50 14.82 0.82
N ASN A 189 3.47 14.15 0.20
CA ASN A 189 3.37 13.77 -1.20
C ASN A 189 2.37 12.62 -1.36
N ILE A 190 1.38 12.78 -2.24
CA ILE A 190 0.48 11.69 -2.60
C ILE A 190 1.10 10.87 -3.73
N TYR A 191 1.37 9.60 -3.46
CA TYR A 191 1.86 8.66 -4.45
C TYR A 191 0.71 7.78 -4.95
N THR A 192 0.54 7.70 -6.27
CA THR A 192 -0.42 6.80 -6.92
C THR A 192 0.33 5.83 -7.81
N ALA A 193 0.03 4.54 -7.64
CA ALA A 193 0.62 3.50 -8.47
C ALA A 193 0.23 3.64 -9.96
N PRO A 194 1.00 3.06 -10.89
CA PRO A 194 0.69 3.08 -12.32
C PRO A 194 -0.73 2.57 -12.61
N ASN A 195 -1.56 3.39 -13.25
CA ASN A 195 -2.93 3.03 -13.61
C ASN A 195 -3.02 2.54 -15.07
N ILE A 196 -2.25 1.49 -15.38
CA ILE A 196 -2.15 0.89 -16.72
C ILE A 196 -2.32 -0.63 -16.64
N SER A 197 -2.74 -1.24 -17.76
CA SER A 197 -3.05 -2.67 -17.86
C SER A 197 -1.88 -3.59 -17.50
N SER A 198 -0.65 -3.20 -17.84
CA SER A 198 0.57 -3.98 -17.54
C SER A 198 0.92 -4.03 -16.06
N TYR A 199 0.40 -3.10 -15.25
CA TYR A 199 0.86 -2.93 -13.87
C TYR A 199 0.65 -4.16 -12.99
N ASN A 200 -0.43 -4.92 -13.20
CA ASN A 200 -0.65 -6.17 -12.44
C ASN A 200 0.46 -7.20 -12.65
N ALA A 201 1.01 -7.31 -13.87
CA ALA A 201 2.15 -8.18 -14.14
C ALA A 201 3.43 -7.65 -13.45
N VAL A 202 3.65 -6.33 -13.53
CA VAL A 202 4.80 -5.68 -12.90
C VAL A 202 4.80 -5.80 -11.39
N ARG A 203 3.63 -5.76 -10.73
CA ARG A 203 3.51 -5.99 -9.28
C ARG A 203 4.08 -7.35 -8.85
N THR A 204 3.85 -8.38 -9.67
CA THR A 204 4.41 -9.72 -9.43
C THR A 204 5.93 -9.70 -9.60
N LEU A 205 6.43 -9.09 -10.68
CA LEU A 205 7.87 -8.97 -10.94
C LEU A 205 8.60 -8.21 -9.81
N VAL A 206 8.00 -7.16 -9.24
CA VAL A 206 8.56 -6.45 -8.08
C VAL A 206 8.68 -7.38 -6.87
N GLY A 207 7.65 -8.18 -6.59
CA GLY A 207 7.70 -9.17 -5.50
C GLY A 207 8.80 -10.23 -5.71
N GLU A 208 8.95 -10.72 -6.94
CA GLU A 208 10.03 -11.64 -7.32
C GLU A 208 11.41 -11.00 -7.19
N ALA A 209 11.59 -9.75 -7.62
CA ALA A 209 12.84 -9.01 -7.48
C ALA A 209 13.23 -8.84 -6.00
N LEU A 210 12.26 -8.52 -5.13
CA LEU A 210 12.48 -8.44 -3.68
C LEU A 210 12.94 -9.78 -3.09
N ALA A 211 12.27 -10.88 -3.47
CA ALA A 211 12.69 -12.22 -3.06
C ALA A 211 14.08 -12.57 -3.61
N ASN A 212 14.41 -12.11 -4.82
CA ASN A 212 15.70 -12.34 -5.45
C ASN A 212 16.84 -11.67 -4.70
N VAL A 213 16.72 -10.38 -4.35
CA VAL A 213 17.80 -9.65 -3.64
C VAL A 213 17.97 -10.09 -2.18
N THR A 214 16.93 -10.63 -1.57
CA THR A 214 16.92 -11.09 -0.16
C THR A 214 17.20 -12.58 -0.06
N VAL A 215 16.19 -13.42 -0.29
CA VAL A 215 16.23 -14.86 -0.03
C VAL A 215 17.09 -15.61 -1.05
N ASN A 216 17.03 -15.23 -2.33
CA ASN A 216 17.73 -15.97 -3.39
C ASN A 216 19.16 -15.48 -3.63
N GLY A 217 19.60 -14.42 -2.93
CA GLY A 217 20.98 -13.94 -2.96
C GLY A 217 21.44 -13.32 -4.29
N MET A 218 20.50 -12.89 -5.15
CA MET A 218 20.80 -12.16 -6.38
C MET A 218 21.39 -10.78 -6.06
N SER A 219 22.25 -10.25 -6.93
CA SER A 219 22.71 -8.87 -6.80
C SER A 219 21.56 -7.90 -7.07
N VAL A 220 21.62 -6.69 -6.49
CA VAL A 220 20.62 -5.65 -6.77
C VAL A 220 20.63 -5.29 -8.26
N GLU A 221 21.82 -5.18 -8.87
CA GLU A 221 21.99 -4.89 -10.29
C GLU A 221 21.28 -5.92 -11.18
N ASP A 222 21.51 -7.22 -10.96
CA ASP A 222 20.89 -8.28 -11.76
C ASP A 222 19.37 -8.35 -11.55
N ALA A 223 18.90 -8.17 -10.32
CA ALA A 223 17.48 -8.21 -9.98
C ALA A 223 16.73 -7.02 -10.61
N VAL A 224 17.31 -5.82 -10.56
CA VAL A 224 16.77 -4.61 -11.18
C VAL A 224 16.77 -4.73 -12.71
N ALA A 225 17.84 -5.24 -13.31
CA ALA A 225 17.92 -5.45 -14.76
C ALA A 225 16.83 -6.42 -15.23
N THR A 226 16.65 -7.54 -14.52
CA THR A 226 15.59 -8.53 -14.81
C THR A 226 14.20 -7.93 -14.65
N LEU A 227 13.98 -7.15 -13.59
CA LEU A 227 12.71 -6.46 -13.34
C LEU A 227 12.39 -5.44 -14.43
N GLN A 228 13.37 -4.62 -14.84
CA GLN A 228 13.18 -3.64 -15.91
C GLN A 228 12.82 -4.34 -17.23
N GLU A 229 13.56 -5.37 -17.63
CA GLU A 229 13.28 -6.11 -18.88
C GLU A 229 11.87 -6.71 -18.86
N GLY A 230 11.47 -7.34 -17.74
CA GLY A 230 10.13 -7.88 -17.57
C GLY A 230 9.04 -6.81 -17.59
N ALA A 231 9.30 -5.64 -17.00
CA ALA A 231 8.37 -4.53 -16.99
C ALA A 231 8.18 -3.90 -18.37
N ASP A 232 9.26 -3.74 -19.14
CA ASP A 232 9.23 -3.27 -20.52
C ASP A 232 8.46 -4.24 -21.43
N GLN A 233 8.69 -5.55 -21.25
CA GLN A 233 7.94 -6.58 -21.97
C GLN A 233 6.45 -6.57 -21.60
N ALA A 234 6.12 -6.50 -20.31
CA ALA A 234 4.73 -6.43 -19.85
C ALA A 234 4.01 -5.18 -20.38
N LEU A 235 4.73 -4.06 -20.47
CA LEU A 235 4.21 -2.83 -21.07
C LEU A 235 3.95 -3.03 -22.57
N ALA A 236 4.91 -3.59 -23.32
CA ALA A 236 4.77 -3.85 -24.74
C ALA A 236 3.61 -4.81 -25.07
N ASP A 237 3.41 -5.85 -24.27
CA ASP A 237 2.30 -6.81 -24.43
C ASP A 237 0.91 -6.22 -24.14
N SER A 238 0.87 -5.04 -23.51
CA SER A 238 -0.36 -4.38 -23.06
C SER A 238 -0.85 -3.27 -24.00
N MET A 239 -0.05 -2.93 -25.02
CA MET A 239 -0.34 -1.94 -26.07
C MET A 239 -1.00 -2.57 -27.29
#